data_AF-A0A658KE27-F1
#
_entry.id   AF-A0A658KE27-F1
#
_cell.length_a   1.000
_cell.length_b   1.000
_cell.length_c   1.000
_cell.angle_alpha   90.00
_cell.angle_beta   90.00
_cell.angle_gamma   90.00
#
_symmetry.space_group_name_H-M   'P 1'
#
loop_
_entity.id
_entity.type
_entity.pdbx_description
1 polymer ?
#
loop_
_entity_poly.entity_id
_entity_poly.type
_entity_poly.pdbx_seq_one_letter_code
_entity_poly.pdbx_strand_id
1 'polypeptide(L)'
;MPGQRVRGFPCNKTFAAVERYGFIWVWPGDREKADPSLIHHLEWAVSDEWAYGGGLFHIQCDYRLMIDNLMDLTHETYVHASSIGQKEIDEAAPVTTVEGEEVITARHMENIMPPPFWQMALRGNNLADDVPVDRWQICRFTPPSHVLIKVGVAHAGKGGYHAPHEFKASSIVVDFITPETDTSIWYFWGMARNFNPADEQLTATIREGQRKIFSEDLEMLERQQQNLLQHPQRNLLKLNIDAGGVQSRKILERLIAAERASTAEQIPVMATK
;
A
#
# COMPACT_ATOMS: atom_id res chain seq x y z
N MET A 1 -21.72 -29.66 -19.41
CA MET A 1 -21.87 -31.12 -19.38
C MET A 1 -22.98 -31.50 -18.38
N PRO A 2 -24.23 -31.67 -18.83
CA PRO A 2 -25.32 -32.12 -17.95
C PRO A 2 -25.05 -33.54 -17.42
N GLY A 3 -25.35 -33.79 -16.14
CA GLY A 3 -25.26 -35.13 -15.52
C GLY A 3 -23.90 -35.55 -14.94
N GLN A 4 -22.88 -34.69 -15.01
CA GLN A 4 -21.57 -34.99 -14.42
C GLN A 4 -21.55 -34.76 -12.90
N ARG A 5 -21.06 -35.75 -12.14
CA ARG A 5 -20.83 -35.61 -10.70
C ARG A 5 -19.49 -34.92 -10.48
N VAL A 6 -19.49 -33.59 -10.46
CA VAL A 6 -18.28 -32.77 -10.32
C VAL A 6 -17.42 -33.14 -9.10
N ARG A 7 -18.05 -33.64 -8.01
CA ARG A 7 -17.36 -34.14 -6.81
C ARG A 7 -16.61 -35.46 -6.99
N GLY A 8 -16.83 -36.17 -8.11
CA GLY A 8 -16.12 -37.41 -8.46
C GLY A 8 -14.85 -37.18 -9.26
N PHE A 9 -14.55 -35.94 -9.66
CA PHE A 9 -13.30 -35.62 -10.33
C PHE A 9 -12.16 -35.56 -9.30
N PRO A 10 -11.01 -36.19 -9.57
CA PRO A 10 -9.85 -36.09 -8.70
C PRO A 10 -9.39 -34.63 -8.63
N CYS A 11 -9.13 -34.16 -7.41
CA CYS A 11 -8.61 -32.81 -7.20
C CYS A 11 -7.19 -32.71 -7.73
N ASN A 12 -6.91 -31.70 -8.57
CA ASN A 12 -5.56 -31.45 -9.07
C ASN A 12 -4.70 -30.70 -8.04
N LYS A 13 -5.17 -29.54 -7.57
CA LYS A 13 -4.46 -28.71 -6.58
C LYS A 13 -5.45 -27.99 -5.66
N THR A 14 -5.06 -27.83 -4.40
CA THR A 14 -5.76 -27.00 -3.41
C THR A 14 -4.82 -25.93 -2.88
N PHE A 15 -5.38 -24.78 -2.50
CA PHE A 15 -4.65 -23.68 -1.86
C PHE A 15 -5.27 -23.42 -0.49
N ALA A 16 -4.45 -23.04 0.50
CA ALA A 16 -4.98 -22.52 1.75
C ALA A 16 -5.56 -21.12 1.50
N ALA A 17 -6.76 -20.88 2.01
CA ALA A 17 -7.40 -19.57 1.95
C ALA A 17 -8.15 -19.27 3.24
N VAL A 18 -8.17 -18.00 3.63
CA VAL A 18 -8.87 -17.49 4.82
C VAL A 18 -9.56 -16.18 4.46
N GLU A 19 -10.82 -16.05 4.85
CA GLU A 19 -11.52 -14.77 4.86
C GLU A 19 -11.22 -14.04 6.18
N ARG A 20 -10.62 -12.85 6.10
CA ARG A 20 -10.29 -12.03 7.27
C ARG A 20 -10.14 -10.57 6.86
N TYR A 21 -10.62 -9.66 7.71
CA TYR A 21 -10.50 -8.20 7.53
C TYR A 21 -11.16 -7.67 6.24
N GLY A 22 -12.21 -8.34 5.76
CA GLY A 22 -12.88 -7.98 4.51
C GLY A 22 -12.16 -8.43 3.23
N PHE A 23 -11.11 -9.25 3.35
CA PHE A 23 -10.36 -9.80 2.21
C PHE A 23 -10.34 -11.33 2.22
N ILE A 24 -10.14 -11.90 1.02
CA ILE A 24 -9.81 -13.32 0.85
C ILE A 24 -8.30 -13.45 0.68
N TRP A 25 -7.65 -13.98 1.71
CA TRP A 25 -6.23 -14.27 1.71
C TRP A 25 -5.98 -15.65 1.13
N VAL A 26 -5.03 -15.75 0.21
CA VAL A 26 -4.66 -17.02 -0.43
C VAL A 26 -3.16 -17.24 -0.27
N TRP A 27 -2.76 -18.44 0.15
CA TRP A 27 -1.37 -18.87 0.19
C TRP A 27 -1.04 -19.67 -1.09
N PRO A 28 -0.27 -19.11 -2.03
CA PRO A 28 0.02 -19.77 -3.31
C PRO A 28 1.11 -20.86 -3.20
N GLY A 29 1.88 -20.87 -2.11
CA GLY A 29 2.97 -21.80 -1.85
C GLY A 29 2.53 -23.16 -1.33
N ASP A 30 3.43 -23.84 -0.61
CA ASP A 30 3.14 -25.11 0.05
C ASP A 30 2.09 -24.92 1.15
N ARG A 31 0.96 -25.64 1.02
CA ARG A 31 -0.20 -25.52 1.90
C ARG A 31 0.14 -25.80 3.37
N GLU A 32 1.06 -26.73 3.64
CA GLU A 32 1.43 -27.11 5.01
C GLU A 32 2.24 -26.02 5.72
N LYS A 33 2.79 -25.06 4.96
CA LYS A 33 3.49 -23.88 5.50
C LYS A 33 2.57 -22.67 5.71
N ALA A 34 1.30 -22.76 5.30
CA ALA A 34 0.36 -21.66 5.43
C ALA A 34 -0.04 -21.47 6.90
N ASP A 35 0.39 -20.35 7.50
CA ASP A 35 0.01 -19.96 8.84
C ASP A 35 -0.84 -18.66 8.82
N PRO A 36 -2.14 -18.73 9.12
CA PRO A 36 -3.00 -17.55 9.20
C PRO A 36 -2.59 -16.51 10.25
N SER A 37 -1.71 -16.85 11.20
CA SER A 37 -1.18 -15.89 12.18
C SER A 37 -0.20 -14.89 11.57
N LEU A 38 0.37 -15.20 10.40
CA LEU A 38 1.28 -14.32 9.65
C LEU A 38 0.56 -13.22 8.86
N ILE A 39 -0.77 -13.29 8.74
CA ILE A 39 -1.56 -12.21 8.12
C ILE A 39 -1.42 -10.97 8.99
N HIS A 40 -0.95 -9.87 8.39
CA HIS A 40 -0.74 -8.61 9.09
C HIS A 40 -2.01 -8.18 9.83
N HIS A 41 -1.85 -7.80 11.10
CA HIS A 41 -2.97 -7.35 11.91
C HIS A 41 -3.46 -5.97 11.44
N LEU A 42 -4.74 -5.88 11.05
CA LEU A 42 -5.36 -4.65 10.59
C LEU A 42 -6.29 -4.12 11.68
N GLU A 43 -5.77 -3.25 12.54
CA GLU A 43 -6.53 -2.62 13.64
C GLU A 43 -7.84 -2.00 13.15
N TRP A 44 -7.79 -1.29 12.03
CA TRP A 44 -8.94 -0.62 11.43
C TRP A 44 -10.04 -1.58 10.96
N ALA A 45 -9.72 -2.86 10.74
CA ALA A 45 -10.68 -3.84 10.24
C ALA A 45 -11.43 -4.57 11.37
N VAL A 46 -11.04 -4.34 12.63
CA VAL A 46 -11.64 -4.97 13.82
C VAL A 46 -12.21 -3.96 14.83
N SER A 47 -12.12 -2.66 14.53
CA SER A 47 -12.54 -1.58 15.40
C SER A 47 -13.65 -0.75 14.77
N ASP A 48 -14.72 -0.51 15.52
CA ASP A 48 -15.87 0.31 15.12
C ASP A 48 -15.53 1.81 15.06
N GLU A 49 -14.34 2.21 15.50
CA GLU A 49 -13.84 3.58 15.40
C GLU A 49 -13.37 3.94 13.98
N TRP A 50 -13.32 2.95 13.09
CA TRP A 50 -12.84 3.09 11.73
C TRP A 50 -13.94 2.83 10.71
N ALA A 51 -13.87 3.57 9.60
CA ALA A 51 -14.64 3.26 8.42
C ALA A 51 -13.71 3.07 7.23
N TYR A 52 -13.96 2.02 6.43
CA TYR A 52 -13.14 1.66 5.29
C TYR A 52 -13.93 1.79 3.99
N GLY A 53 -13.30 2.38 2.97
CA GLY A 53 -13.78 2.39 1.60
C GLY A 53 -12.64 2.13 0.63
N GLY A 54 -12.82 1.17 -0.28
CA GLY A 54 -11.78 0.78 -1.22
C GLY A 54 -12.31 0.26 -2.55
N GLY A 55 -11.39 -0.21 -3.38
CA GLY A 55 -11.65 -0.75 -4.70
C GLY A 55 -10.54 -1.66 -5.19
N LEU A 56 -10.62 -2.00 -6.47
CA LEU A 56 -9.69 -2.89 -7.15
C LEU A 56 -9.32 -2.28 -8.50
N PHE A 57 -8.03 -2.31 -8.81
CA PHE A 57 -7.52 -2.09 -10.16
C PHE A 57 -6.75 -3.31 -10.66
N HIS A 58 -6.78 -3.49 -11.98
CA HIS A 58 -5.86 -4.37 -12.69
C HIS A 58 -4.92 -3.48 -13.48
N ILE A 59 -3.62 -3.62 -13.27
CA ILE A 59 -2.61 -2.68 -13.80
C ILE A 59 -1.54 -3.48 -14.54
N GLN A 60 -1.15 -3.01 -15.72
CA GLN A 60 -0.14 -3.65 -16.57
C GLN A 60 1.29 -3.23 -16.19
N CYS A 61 1.69 -3.55 -14.96
CA CYS A 61 3.05 -3.33 -14.47
C CYS A 61 3.54 -4.44 -13.55
N ASP A 62 4.86 -4.55 -13.39
CA ASP A 62 5.48 -5.34 -12.33
C ASP A 62 5.10 -4.77 -10.95
N TYR A 63 4.72 -5.63 -10.01
CA TYR A 63 4.27 -5.21 -8.67
C TYR A 63 5.28 -4.35 -7.91
N ARG A 64 6.57 -4.49 -8.18
CA ARG A 64 7.63 -3.71 -7.53
C ARG A 64 7.64 -2.26 -7.99
N LEU A 65 7.12 -1.95 -9.18
CA LEU A 65 6.92 -0.56 -9.60
C LEU A 65 5.84 0.12 -8.76
N MET A 66 4.76 -0.60 -8.41
CA MET A 66 3.76 -0.07 -7.48
C MET A 66 4.34 0.14 -6.08
N ILE A 67 5.16 -0.79 -5.58
CA ILE A 67 5.85 -0.61 -4.29
C ILE A 67 6.76 0.62 -4.34
N ASP A 68 7.53 0.80 -5.41
CA ASP A 68 8.40 1.98 -5.55
C ASP A 68 7.57 3.27 -5.56
N ASN A 69 6.44 3.30 -6.29
CA ASN A 69 5.52 4.44 -6.33
C ASN A 69 4.98 4.80 -4.93
N LEU A 70 4.50 3.81 -4.19
CA LEU A 70 3.91 4.01 -2.86
C LEU A 70 4.96 4.36 -1.78
N MET A 71 6.20 3.91 -1.96
CA MET A 71 7.29 4.19 -1.02
C MET A 71 8.04 5.50 -1.33
N ASP A 72 7.73 6.16 -2.44
CA ASP A 72 8.19 7.50 -2.79
C ASP A 72 7.17 8.55 -2.35
N LEU A 73 7.49 9.33 -1.31
CA LEU A 73 6.61 10.40 -0.83
C LEU A 73 6.69 11.70 -1.65
N THR A 74 7.52 11.78 -2.70
CA THR A 74 7.74 13.01 -3.46
C THR A 74 6.83 13.15 -4.68
N HIS A 75 6.35 12.03 -5.25
CA HIS A 75 5.50 12.07 -6.43
C HIS A 75 4.17 12.80 -6.19
N GLU A 76 3.70 12.88 -4.94
CA GLU A 76 2.46 13.58 -4.57
C GLU A 76 2.46 15.05 -5.04
N THR A 77 3.62 15.73 -5.01
CA THR A 77 3.74 17.12 -5.48
C THR A 77 3.49 17.25 -6.98
N TYR A 78 3.75 16.20 -7.75
CA TYR A 78 3.76 16.23 -9.21
C TYR A 78 2.54 15.54 -9.82
N VAL A 79 2.23 14.33 -9.35
CA VAL A 79 1.13 13.52 -9.86
C VAL A 79 -0.19 13.97 -9.25
N HIS A 80 -0.21 14.28 -7.95
CA HIS A 80 -1.43 14.63 -7.22
C HIS A 80 -1.51 16.11 -6.82
N ALA A 81 -0.92 16.99 -7.65
CA ALA A 81 -0.81 18.43 -7.39
C ALA A 81 -2.16 19.12 -7.13
N SER A 82 -3.27 18.58 -7.67
CA SER A 82 -4.60 19.15 -7.55
C SER A 82 -5.36 18.74 -6.27
N SER A 83 -4.86 17.74 -5.53
CA SER A 83 -5.60 17.10 -4.43
C SER A 83 -4.81 17.09 -3.11
N ILE A 84 -3.63 16.45 -3.09
CA ILE A 84 -2.82 16.24 -1.87
C ILE A 84 -1.40 16.83 -1.96
N GLY A 85 -0.95 17.16 -3.17
CA GLY A 85 0.34 17.82 -3.40
C GLY A 85 0.37 19.25 -2.87
N GLN A 86 1.53 19.66 -2.32
CA GLN A 86 1.79 21.00 -1.78
C GLN A 86 3.28 21.33 -1.91
N LYS A 87 3.66 22.62 -1.87
CA LYS A 87 5.06 23.02 -2.04
C LYS A 87 5.93 22.62 -0.84
N GLU A 88 5.33 22.62 0.34
CA GLU A 88 5.94 22.28 1.62
C GLU A 88 6.43 20.83 1.66
N ILE A 89 5.92 19.96 0.77
CA ILE A 89 6.41 18.59 0.57
C ILE A 89 7.87 18.58 0.08
N ASP A 90 8.23 19.51 -0.80
CA ASP A 90 9.58 19.60 -1.37
C ASP A 90 10.59 20.21 -0.37
N GLU A 91 10.09 20.87 0.67
CA GLU A 91 10.89 21.54 1.71
C GLU A 91 11.26 20.59 2.87
N ALA A 92 10.55 19.47 3.02
CA ALA A 92 10.77 18.47 4.05
C ALA A 92 11.24 17.13 3.46
N ALA A 93 12.52 16.79 3.63
CA ALA A 93 13.04 15.52 3.17
C ALA A 93 12.47 14.34 4.00
N PRO A 94 11.99 13.25 3.36
CA PRO A 94 11.55 12.07 4.08
C PRO A 94 12.74 11.32 4.69
N VAL A 95 12.49 10.58 5.76
CA VAL A 95 13.46 9.71 6.43
C VAL A 95 13.03 8.26 6.23
N THR A 96 13.96 7.43 5.75
CA THR A 96 13.74 5.99 5.59
C THR A 96 14.48 5.19 6.65
N THR A 97 13.79 4.25 7.28
CA THR A 97 14.32 3.29 8.27
C THR A 97 13.93 1.87 7.89
N VAL A 98 14.69 0.89 8.39
CA VAL A 98 14.45 -0.54 8.18
C VAL A 98 14.30 -1.20 9.54
N GLU A 99 13.18 -1.87 9.77
CA GLU A 99 12.83 -2.54 11.03
C GLU A 99 12.57 -4.03 10.74
N GLY A 100 13.60 -4.86 10.93
CA GLY A 100 13.51 -6.27 10.56
C GLY A 100 13.31 -6.46 9.06
N GLU A 101 12.10 -6.85 8.66
CA GLU A 101 11.70 -7.01 7.26
C GLU A 101 10.78 -5.90 6.74
N GLU A 102 10.44 -4.93 7.59
CA GLU A 102 9.64 -3.76 7.22
C GLU A 102 10.53 -2.58 6.82
N VAL A 103 10.07 -1.78 5.86
CA VAL A 103 10.69 -0.50 5.48
C VAL A 103 9.72 0.62 5.75
N ILE A 104 10.17 1.64 6.49
CA ILE A 104 9.34 2.78 6.87
C ILE A 104 9.94 4.03 6.27
N THR A 105 9.17 4.75 5.45
CA THR A 105 9.51 6.09 4.96
C THR A 105 8.54 7.09 5.57
N ALA A 106 9.06 8.08 6.30
CA ALA A 106 8.26 9.04 7.03
C ALA A 106 8.62 10.49 6.69
N ARG A 107 7.61 11.35 6.58
CA ARG A 107 7.73 12.80 6.51
C ARG A 107 6.79 13.44 7.52
N HIS A 108 7.31 14.45 8.22
CA HIS A 108 6.54 15.34 9.08
C HIS A 108 6.71 16.77 8.61
N MET A 109 5.63 17.53 8.58
CA MET A 109 5.58 18.93 8.21
C MET A 109 4.81 19.67 9.30
N GLU A 110 5.36 20.78 9.78
CA GLU A 110 4.78 21.53 10.89
C GLU A 110 4.29 22.89 10.41
N ASN A 111 3.20 23.37 11.00
CA ASN A 111 2.67 24.71 10.78
C ASN A 111 2.44 25.06 9.29
N ILE A 112 1.80 24.17 8.55
CA ILE A 112 1.43 24.36 7.13
C ILE A 112 -0.08 24.51 6.97
N MET A 113 -0.56 25.06 5.86
CA MET A 113 -2.00 25.02 5.58
C MET A 113 -2.41 23.63 5.08
N PRO A 114 -3.55 23.06 5.52
CA PRO A 114 -4.01 21.76 5.05
C PRO A 114 -4.35 21.80 3.54
N PRO A 115 -3.98 20.77 2.76
CA PRO A 115 -4.41 20.65 1.36
C PRO A 115 -5.92 20.35 1.27
N PRO A 116 -6.53 20.47 0.06
CA PRO A 116 -7.97 20.30 -0.12
C PRO A 116 -8.56 19.03 0.49
N PHE A 117 -7.87 17.89 0.37
CA PHE A 117 -8.31 16.63 1.00
C PHE A 117 -8.38 16.74 2.53
N TRP A 118 -7.35 17.30 3.16
CA TRP A 118 -7.31 17.44 4.62
C TRP A 118 -8.25 18.53 5.14
N GLN A 119 -8.53 19.57 4.35
CA GLN A 119 -9.59 20.54 4.66
C GLN A 119 -10.96 19.84 4.74
N MET A 120 -11.29 19.02 3.74
CA MET A 120 -12.51 18.21 3.74
C MET A 120 -12.54 17.26 4.96
N ALA A 121 -11.44 16.59 5.28
CA ALA A 121 -11.36 15.67 6.42
C ALA A 121 -11.54 16.39 7.77
N LEU A 122 -10.92 17.57 7.95
CA LEU A 122 -11.09 18.40 9.14
C LEU A 122 -12.55 18.84 9.30
N ARG A 123 -13.19 19.35 8.23
CA ARG A 123 -14.64 19.66 8.25
C ARG A 123 -15.48 18.44 8.60
N GLY A 124 -15.16 17.29 8.01
CA GLY A 124 -15.82 16.01 8.30
C GLY A 124 -15.64 15.52 9.74
N ASN A 125 -14.65 16.04 10.46
CA ASN A 125 -14.41 15.79 11.88
C ASN A 125 -14.80 16.98 12.78
N ASN A 126 -15.54 17.96 12.27
CA ASN A 126 -15.93 19.18 13.00
C ASN A 126 -14.76 20.02 13.52
N LEU A 127 -13.65 20.05 12.78
CA LEU A 127 -12.47 20.85 13.06
C LEU A 127 -12.35 22.01 12.07
N ALA A 128 -11.75 23.12 12.51
CA ALA A 128 -11.42 24.24 11.63
C ALA A 128 -10.47 23.76 10.51
N ASP A 129 -10.80 24.10 9.27
CA ASP A 129 -10.08 23.71 8.06
C ASP A 129 -9.29 24.86 7.42
N ASP A 130 -9.42 26.07 7.99
CA ASP A 130 -8.78 27.31 7.55
C ASP A 130 -7.66 27.78 8.50
N VAL A 131 -7.10 26.86 9.29
CA VAL A 131 -6.00 27.11 10.24
C VAL A 131 -4.77 26.25 9.93
N PRO A 132 -3.56 26.66 10.36
CA PRO A 132 -2.37 25.85 10.22
C PRO A 132 -2.48 24.49 10.92
N VAL A 133 -1.83 23.49 10.33
CA VAL A 133 -1.78 22.10 10.79
C VAL A 133 -0.36 21.55 10.78
N ASP A 134 -0.15 20.53 11.60
CA ASP A 134 1.00 19.63 11.54
C ASP A 134 0.56 18.38 10.77
N ARG A 135 1.21 18.09 9.63
CA ARG A 135 0.91 16.99 8.70
C ARG A 135 1.96 15.89 8.81
N TRP A 136 1.53 14.63 8.70
CA TRP A 136 2.45 13.49 8.63
C TRP A 136 2.07 12.51 7.52
N GLN A 137 3.09 11.82 7.02
CA GLN A 137 3.00 10.77 6.04
C GLN A 137 3.99 9.68 6.45
N ILE A 138 3.51 8.48 6.75
CA ILE A 138 4.34 7.37 7.20
C ILE A 138 3.96 6.15 6.37
N CYS A 139 4.71 5.91 5.29
CA CYS A 139 4.60 4.71 4.47
C CYS A 139 5.33 3.56 5.16
N ARG A 140 4.69 2.40 5.21
CA ARG A 140 5.29 1.16 5.69
C ARG A 140 5.12 0.06 4.66
N PHE A 141 6.20 -0.35 4.04
CA PHE A 141 6.25 -1.57 3.24
C PHE A 141 6.48 -2.77 4.13
N THR A 142 5.70 -3.82 3.89
CA THR A 142 5.86 -5.12 4.52
C THR A 142 5.76 -6.20 3.44
N PRO A 143 6.71 -7.15 3.40
CA PRO A 143 6.66 -8.28 2.48
C PRO A 143 5.35 -9.08 2.61
N PRO A 144 4.88 -9.70 1.53
CA PRO A 144 5.54 -9.77 0.21
C PRO A 144 5.33 -8.52 -0.66
N SER A 145 4.29 -7.71 -0.41
CA SER A 145 3.89 -6.70 -1.40
C SER A 145 2.78 -5.75 -0.90
N HIS A 146 2.74 -5.43 0.40
CA HIS A 146 1.76 -4.46 0.89
C HIS A 146 2.42 -3.22 1.46
N VAL A 147 1.75 -2.09 1.28
CA VAL A 147 2.13 -0.81 1.85
C VAL A 147 0.94 -0.28 2.63
N LEU A 148 1.17 0.13 3.88
CA LEU A 148 0.18 0.86 4.67
C LEU A 148 0.71 2.26 4.93
N ILE A 149 -0.08 3.27 4.59
CA ILE A 149 0.35 4.66 4.72
C ILE A 149 -0.49 5.34 5.81
N LYS A 150 0.13 5.59 6.96
CA LYS A 150 -0.49 6.40 8.01
C LYS A 150 -0.35 7.86 7.63
N VAL A 151 -1.48 8.52 7.41
CA VAL A 151 -1.54 9.92 6.98
C VAL A 151 -2.48 10.69 7.88
N GLY A 152 -2.20 11.98 8.09
CA GLY A 152 -3.06 12.80 8.93
C GLY A 152 -2.58 14.23 9.08
N VAL A 153 -3.46 15.01 9.67
CA VAL A 153 -3.21 16.38 10.11
C VAL A 153 -3.76 16.58 11.51
N ALA A 154 -3.08 17.41 12.30
CA ALA A 154 -3.58 17.94 13.56
C ALA A 154 -3.47 19.46 13.54
N HIS A 155 -4.35 20.19 14.23
CA HIS A 155 -4.17 21.64 14.40
C HIS A 155 -2.77 21.94 14.95
N ALA A 156 -2.10 22.94 14.38
CA ALA A 156 -0.70 23.24 14.69
C ALA A 156 -0.50 23.47 16.20
N GLY A 157 0.56 22.89 16.75
CA GLY A 157 0.89 23.02 18.17
C GLY A 157 0.06 22.13 19.10
N LYS A 158 -0.75 21.20 18.56
CA LYS A 158 -1.49 20.19 19.35
C LYS A 158 -0.76 18.85 19.48
N GLY A 159 0.46 18.74 18.95
CA GLY A 159 1.31 17.54 19.06
C GLY A 159 1.39 16.67 17.80
N GLY A 160 0.95 17.19 16.65
CA GLY A 160 1.05 16.51 15.35
C GLY A 160 0.51 15.08 15.36
N TYR A 161 1.33 14.13 14.96
CA TYR A 161 0.99 12.70 14.94
C TYR A 161 0.47 12.18 16.31
N HIS A 162 1.04 12.70 17.40
CA HIS A 162 0.70 12.35 18.78
C HIS A 162 -0.43 13.20 19.37
N ALA A 163 -1.03 14.11 18.59
CA ALA A 163 -2.14 14.93 19.07
C ALA A 163 -3.33 14.06 19.54
N PRO A 164 -4.09 14.53 20.54
CA PRO A 164 -5.37 13.93 20.90
C PRO A 164 -6.34 13.86 19.71
N HIS A 165 -7.25 12.88 19.71
CA HIS A 165 -8.21 12.67 18.60
C HIS A 165 -9.07 13.89 18.31
N GLU A 166 -9.41 14.68 19.33
CA GLU A 166 -10.22 15.91 19.21
C GLU A 166 -9.49 17.06 18.48
N PHE A 167 -8.21 16.92 18.15
CA PHE A 167 -7.45 17.93 17.41
C PHE A 167 -6.94 17.44 16.06
N LYS A 168 -7.26 16.20 15.66
CA LYS A 168 -6.70 15.60 14.45
C LYS A 168 -7.72 14.87 13.59
N ALA A 169 -7.41 14.77 12.30
CA ALA A 169 -8.04 13.86 11.36
C ALA A 169 -6.95 12.97 10.76
N SER A 170 -7.15 11.66 10.79
CA SER A 170 -6.17 10.70 10.31
C SER A 170 -6.78 9.48 9.66
N SER A 171 -6.03 8.90 8.74
CA SER A 171 -6.41 7.72 7.99
C SER A 171 -5.22 6.78 7.77
N ILE A 172 -5.53 5.54 7.41
CA ILE A 172 -4.59 4.55 6.88
C ILE A 172 -4.99 4.33 5.43
N VAL A 173 -4.09 4.65 4.49
CA VAL A 173 -4.19 4.19 3.11
C VAL A 173 -3.77 2.72 3.09
N VAL A 174 -4.60 1.89 2.46
CA VAL A 174 -4.46 0.43 2.45
C VAL A 174 -4.12 0.00 1.03
N ASP A 175 -2.93 -0.55 0.85
CA ASP A 175 -2.41 -0.92 -0.47
C ASP A 175 -1.93 -2.38 -0.45
N PHE A 176 -2.78 -3.30 -0.91
CA PHE A 176 -2.40 -4.70 -1.12
C PHE A 176 -2.19 -4.96 -2.61
N ILE A 177 -1.02 -5.49 -2.95
CA ILE A 177 -0.61 -5.73 -4.33
C ILE A 177 -0.41 -7.23 -4.53
N THR A 178 -1.16 -7.84 -5.43
CA THR A 178 -1.02 -9.26 -5.76
C THR A 178 -0.48 -9.39 -7.19
N PRO A 179 0.74 -9.92 -7.38
CA PRO A 179 1.27 -10.21 -8.71
C PRO A 179 0.38 -11.22 -9.44
N GLU A 180 0.03 -10.93 -10.70
CA GLU A 180 -0.65 -11.87 -11.59
C GLU A 180 0.33 -12.46 -12.60
N THR A 181 1.13 -11.62 -13.24
CA THR A 181 2.24 -12.00 -14.10
C THR A 181 3.49 -11.18 -13.76
N ASP A 182 4.58 -11.38 -14.49
CA ASP A 182 5.77 -10.52 -14.38
C ASP A 182 5.48 -9.04 -14.75
N THR A 183 4.36 -8.77 -15.44
CA THR A 183 4.01 -7.43 -15.92
C THR A 183 2.53 -7.08 -15.69
N SER A 184 1.87 -7.73 -14.73
CA SER A 184 0.50 -7.36 -14.34
C SER A 184 0.22 -7.66 -12.87
N ILE A 185 -0.63 -6.82 -12.27
CA ILE A 185 -1.02 -6.91 -10.86
C ILE A 185 -2.51 -6.72 -10.65
N TRP A 186 -2.98 -7.29 -9.55
CA TRP A 186 -4.22 -6.90 -8.88
C TRP A 186 -3.89 -5.97 -7.71
N TYR A 187 -4.37 -4.74 -7.76
CA TYR A 187 -4.13 -3.71 -6.77
C TYR A 187 -5.41 -3.40 -5.98
N PHE A 188 -5.45 -3.84 -4.74
CA PHE A 188 -6.53 -3.59 -3.80
C PHE A 188 -6.17 -2.35 -2.99
N TRP A 189 -6.90 -1.28 -3.24
CA TRP A 189 -6.65 0.02 -2.65
C TRP A 189 -7.82 0.41 -1.75
N GLY A 190 -7.56 1.27 -0.77
CA GLY A 190 -8.60 1.90 0.01
C GLY A 190 -8.08 2.84 1.08
N MET A 191 -9.00 3.39 1.85
CA MET A 191 -8.69 4.21 2.99
C MET A 191 -9.58 3.82 4.17
N ALA A 192 -8.93 3.51 5.28
CA ALA A 192 -9.56 3.42 6.58
C ALA A 192 -9.39 4.75 7.31
N ARG A 193 -10.49 5.41 7.65
CA ARG A 193 -10.49 6.72 8.34
C ARG A 193 -10.91 6.57 9.80
N ASN A 194 -10.27 7.32 10.69
CA ASN A 194 -10.56 7.32 12.13
C ASN A 194 -11.21 8.64 12.57
N PHE A 195 -12.19 9.12 11.79
CA PHE A 195 -12.97 10.30 12.12
C PHE A 195 -14.37 10.15 11.54
N ASN A 196 -15.41 10.42 12.33
CA ASN A 196 -16.83 10.28 11.95
C ASN A 196 -17.18 8.93 11.26
N PRO A 197 -16.82 7.75 11.84
CA PRO A 197 -16.92 6.45 11.16
C PRO A 197 -18.33 6.11 10.63
N ALA A 198 -19.39 6.54 11.32
CA ALA A 198 -20.77 6.27 10.94
C ALA A 198 -21.26 7.01 9.67
N ASP A 199 -20.51 8.00 9.16
CA ASP A 199 -20.90 8.76 7.96
C ASP A 199 -20.59 7.99 6.66
N GLU A 200 -21.54 7.19 6.21
CA GLU A 200 -21.42 6.41 4.96
C GLU A 200 -21.24 7.29 3.72
N GLN A 201 -21.84 8.48 3.70
CA GLN A 201 -21.74 9.41 2.57
C GLN A 201 -20.30 9.94 2.46
N LEU A 202 -19.71 10.32 3.59
CA LEU A 202 -18.31 10.73 3.66
C LEU A 202 -17.38 9.61 3.19
N THR A 203 -17.63 8.36 3.59
CA THR A 203 -16.87 7.19 3.08
C THR A 203 -16.98 7.06 1.57
N ALA A 204 -18.18 7.18 1.01
CA ALA A 204 -18.40 7.09 -0.43
C ALA A 204 -17.70 8.22 -1.20
N THR A 205 -17.76 9.45 -0.68
CA THR A 205 -17.07 10.61 -1.27
C THR A 205 -15.56 10.46 -1.25
N ILE A 206 -14.99 10.02 -0.11
CA ILE A 206 -13.54 9.75 0.00
C ILE A 206 -13.12 8.64 -0.97
N ARG A 207 -13.87 7.54 -1.04
CA ARG A 207 -13.59 6.44 -1.97
C ARG A 207 -13.56 6.90 -3.42
N GLU A 208 -14.52 7.74 -3.83
CA GLU A 208 -14.58 8.27 -5.20
C GLU A 208 -13.44 9.26 -5.48
N GLY A 209 -13.09 10.10 -4.51
CA GLY A 209 -11.93 11.00 -4.61
C GLY A 209 -10.63 10.22 -4.77
N GLN A 210 -10.40 9.22 -3.93
CA GLN A 210 -9.22 8.35 -4.01
C GLN A 210 -9.12 7.60 -5.33
N ARG A 211 -10.24 7.06 -5.84
CA ARG A 211 -10.25 6.38 -7.15
C ARG A 211 -9.63 7.26 -8.23
N LYS A 212 -10.00 8.54 -8.27
CA LYS A 212 -9.50 9.49 -9.26
C LYS A 212 -8.01 9.76 -9.10
N ILE A 213 -7.56 9.96 -7.86
CA ILE A 213 -6.15 10.17 -7.51
C ILE A 213 -5.32 8.97 -7.99
N PHE A 214 -5.68 7.75 -7.59
CA PHE A 214 -4.95 6.56 -8.00
C PHE A 214 -5.01 6.31 -9.51
N SER A 215 -6.10 6.68 -10.20
CA SER A 215 -6.17 6.60 -11.66
C SER A 215 -5.11 7.44 -12.38
N GLU A 216 -4.56 8.48 -11.74
CA GLU A 216 -3.44 9.26 -12.30
C GLU A 216 -2.12 8.44 -12.29
N ASP A 217 -1.94 7.56 -11.30
CA ASP A 217 -0.74 6.70 -11.19
C ASP A 217 -0.74 5.57 -12.22
N LEU A 218 -1.93 5.05 -12.56
CA LEU A 218 -2.10 3.89 -13.45
C LEU A 218 -1.36 4.10 -14.78
N GLU A 219 -1.60 5.24 -15.43
CA GLU A 219 -0.98 5.53 -16.72
C GLU A 219 0.54 5.66 -16.60
N MET A 220 1.03 6.25 -15.51
CA MET A 220 2.47 6.41 -15.27
C MET A 220 3.15 5.05 -15.09
N LEU A 221 2.58 4.17 -14.27
CA LEU A 221 3.11 2.83 -14.01
C LEU A 221 3.17 1.97 -15.26
N GLU A 222 2.11 1.99 -16.08
CA GLU A 222 2.08 1.23 -17.33
C GLU A 222 3.08 1.78 -18.36
N ARG A 223 3.23 3.10 -18.45
CA ARG A 223 4.26 3.74 -19.29
C ARG A 223 5.67 3.42 -18.81
N GLN A 224 5.91 3.39 -17.50
CA GLN A 224 7.19 2.96 -16.93
C GLN A 224 7.49 1.50 -17.29
N GLN A 225 6.51 0.59 -17.15
CA GLN A 225 6.65 -0.80 -17.55
C GLN A 225 7.00 -0.93 -19.04
N GLN A 226 6.29 -0.23 -19.91
CA GLN A 226 6.56 -0.22 -21.35
C GLN A 226 7.97 0.28 -21.67
N ASN A 227 8.41 1.35 -21.01
CA ASN A 227 9.74 1.90 -21.18
C ASN A 227 10.85 0.89 -20.76
N LEU A 228 10.65 0.17 -19.66
CA LEU A 228 11.58 -0.88 -19.22
C LEU A 228 11.66 -2.04 -20.23
N LEU A 229 10.52 -2.46 -20.80
CA LEU A 229 10.48 -3.49 -21.84
C LEU A 229 11.15 -3.05 -23.13
N GLN A 230 11.03 -1.78 -23.51
CA GLN A 230 11.69 -1.22 -24.70
C GLN A 230 13.20 -1.05 -24.52
N HIS A 231 13.67 -0.92 -23.27
CA HIS A 231 15.06 -0.62 -22.96
C HIS A 231 15.65 -1.54 -21.86
N PRO A 232 15.67 -2.87 -22.05
CA PRO A 232 16.03 -3.82 -21.00
C PRO A 232 17.50 -3.76 -20.58
N GLN A 233 18.37 -3.14 -21.37
CA GLN A 233 19.80 -2.98 -21.08
C GLN A 233 20.12 -1.71 -20.28
N ARG A 234 19.13 -0.84 -20.02
CA ARG A 234 19.34 0.42 -19.30
C ARG A 234 19.11 0.22 -17.80
N ASN A 235 20.07 0.67 -17.01
CA ASN A 235 19.92 0.73 -15.56
C ASN A 235 19.22 2.03 -15.16
N LEU A 236 18.28 1.93 -14.21
CA LEU A 236 17.66 3.10 -13.60
C LEU A 236 18.67 3.80 -12.69
N LEU A 237 18.77 5.12 -12.84
CA LEU A 237 19.50 5.96 -11.90
C LEU A 237 18.64 6.14 -10.65
N LYS A 238 19.21 5.82 -9.48
CA LYS A 238 18.53 5.93 -8.19
C LYS A 238 18.85 7.28 -7.56
N LEU A 239 17.84 7.97 -7.08
CA LEU A 239 17.92 9.23 -6.35
C LEU A 239 17.81 8.97 -4.84
N ASN A 240 18.19 9.96 -4.03
CA ASN A 240 18.12 9.84 -2.57
C ASN A 240 16.68 9.67 -2.05
N ILE A 241 15.71 10.20 -2.80
CA ILE A 241 14.27 10.09 -2.52
C ILE A 241 13.75 8.65 -2.69
N ASP A 242 14.47 7.82 -3.46
CA ASP A 242 14.09 6.42 -3.76
C ASP A 242 14.48 5.46 -2.63
N ALA A 243 14.98 5.95 -1.49
CA ALA A 243 15.49 5.10 -0.41
C ALA A 243 14.47 4.05 0.05
N GLY A 244 13.18 4.41 0.13
CA GLY A 244 12.09 3.50 0.49
C GLY A 244 11.97 2.32 -0.48
N GLY A 245 11.83 2.59 -1.78
CA GLY A 245 11.73 1.55 -2.81
C GLY A 245 13.01 0.70 -2.90
N VAL A 246 14.18 1.32 -2.81
CA VAL A 246 15.48 0.62 -2.85
C VAL A 246 15.63 -0.37 -1.70
N GLN A 247 15.29 0.00 -0.47
CA GLN A 247 15.37 -0.92 0.66
C GLN A 247 14.31 -2.02 0.56
N SER A 248 13.10 -1.69 0.11
CA SER A 248 12.02 -2.66 -0.08
C SER A 248 12.43 -3.74 -1.09
N ARG A 249 13.04 -3.34 -2.22
CA ARG A 249 13.58 -4.27 -3.22
C ARG A 249 14.68 -5.16 -2.66
N LYS A 250 15.60 -4.63 -1.86
CA LYS A 250 16.66 -5.45 -1.22
C LYS A 250 16.09 -6.53 -0.31
N ILE A 251 15.04 -6.21 0.46
CA ILE A 251 14.36 -7.19 1.32
C ILE A 251 13.71 -8.27 0.46
N LEU A 252 12.99 -7.89 -0.60
CA LEU A 252 12.38 -8.84 -1.53
C LEU A 252 13.40 -9.75 -2.20
N GLU A 253 14.50 -9.20 -2.70
CA GLU A 253 15.59 -9.97 -3.31
C GLU A 253 16.16 -11.01 -2.34
N ARG A 254 16.36 -10.64 -1.07
CA ARG A 254 16.81 -11.55 -0.02
C ARG A 254 15.81 -12.67 0.24
N LEU A 255 14.52 -12.35 0.37
CA LEU A 255 13.46 -13.33 0.62
C LEU A 255 13.30 -14.31 -0.56
N ILE A 256 13.29 -13.80 -1.79
CA ILE A 256 13.21 -14.62 -3.00
C ILE A 256 14.43 -15.52 -3.14
N ALA A 257 15.63 -15.02 -2.83
CA ALA A 257 16.85 -15.83 -2.85
C ALA A 257 16.78 -16.98 -1.82
N ALA A 258 16.29 -16.70 -0.61
CA ALA A 258 16.10 -17.71 0.43
C ALA A 258 15.07 -18.78 0.02
N GLU A 259 13.95 -18.37 -0.58
CA GLU A 259 12.92 -19.29 -1.08
C GLU A 259 13.47 -20.21 -2.19
N ARG A 260 14.24 -19.66 -3.14
CA ARG A 260 14.88 -20.43 -4.21
C ARG A 260 15.91 -21.43 -3.70
N ALA A 261 16.71 -21.04 -2.70
CA ALA A 261 17.67 -21.94 -2.06
C ALA A 261 16.96 -23.10 -1.36
N SER A 262 15.90 -22.83 -0.60
CA SER A 262 15.09 -23.87 0.06
C SER A 262 14.43 -24.82 -0.94
N THR A 263 13.99 -24.33 -2.10
CA THR A 263 13.39 -25.17 -3.15
C THR A 263 14.43 -26.08 -3.80
N ALA A 264 15.66 -25.58 -4.02
CA ALA A 264 16.75 -26.36 -4.61
C ALA A 264 17.20 -27.53 -3.73
N GLU A 265 17.18 -27.37 -2.40
CA GLU A 265 17.50 -28.44 -1.43
C GLU A 265 16.43 -29.54 -1.36
N GLN A 266 15.19 -29.26 -1.79
CA GLN A 266 14.08 -30.22 -1.75
C GLN A 266 13.97 -31.11 -3.00
N ILE A 267 14.69 -30.82 -4.08
CA ILE A 267 14.73 -31.68 -5.28
C ILE A 267 15.71 -32.83 -5.00
N PRO A 268 15.25 -34.10 -4.87
CA PRO A 268 16.17 -35.21 -4.72
C PRO A 268 16.99 -35.30 -5.99
N VAL A 269 18.32 -35.33 -5.87
CA VAL A 269 19.20 -35.77 -6.96
C VAL A 269 18.78 -37.19 -7.31
N MET A 270 17.95 -37.35 -8.34
CA MET A 270 17.68 -38.67 -8.90
C MET A 270 19.00 -39.18 -9.46
N ALA A 271 19.69 -39.99 -8.66
CA ALA A 271 20.85 -40.72 -9.09
C ALA A 271 20.44 -41.62 -10.25
N THR A 272 20.90 -41.26 -11.45
CA THR A 272 20.89 -42.12 -12.63
C THR A 272 21.68 -43.38 -12.30
N LYS A 273 20.99 -44.53 -12.30
CA LYS A 273 21.61 -45.85 -12.44
C LYS A 273 21.42 -46.32 -13.87
#